data_AF-J9FV88-F1
#
_entry.id   AF-J9FV88-F1
#
_cell.length_a   1.000
_cell.length_b   1.000
_cell.length_c   1.000
_cell.angle_alpha   90.00
_cell.angle_beta   90.00
_cell.angle_gamma   90.00
#
_symmetry.space_group_name_H-M   'P 1'
#
loop_
_entity.id
_entity.type
_entity.pdbx_description
1 polymer ?
#
loop_
_entity_poly.entity_id
_entity_poly.type
_entity_poly.pdbx_seq_one_letter_code
_entity_poly.pdbx_strand_id
1 'polypeptide(L)'
;MLKKIFISAILLIAVLCFVVSLLKGNNNAEKVVANPDRVAVINIEGTIVSGGDVQDRLFQEPTGVTSGSIMRQIREAAEDDSVKAVLLNINSGGGSATAAEEVGRELKRFKERTKKPIVATMGDMGASAAYWIAACSSDKIYANTTTLTGSIGVYMPYMNTQELFQKIGIKTDKIKSGPYKDILSNDRPMTDAEKILLQNMVNEIYNEFITVVVTGRKMDEAHVRNLADGRIYTGSQAKNLGLVDELGNYYDALEAAGKLAN
;
A
#
# COMPACT_ATOMS: atom_id res chain seq x y z
N MET A 1 3.70 -54.46 22.88
CA MET A 1 3.99 -54.75 21.45
C MET A 1 3.55 -53.62 20.51
N LEU A 2 2.33 -53.07 20.65
CA LEU A 2 1.80 -52.01 19.76
C LEU A 2 2.71 -50.79 19.55
N LYS A 3 3.31 -50.24 20.62
CA LYS A 3 4.20 -49.06 20.51
C LYS A 3 5.45 -49.29 19.66
N LYS A 4 6.03 -50.49 19.70
CA LYS A 4 7.22 -50.83 18.89
C LYS A 4 6.85 -50.97 17.41
N ILE A 5 5.68 -51.56 17.12
CA ILE A 5 5.14 -51.68 15.76
C ILE A 5 4.84 -50.30 15.16
N PHE A 6 4.29 -49.38 15.97
CA PHE A 6 3.98 -48.01 15.54
C PHE A 6 5.25 -47.20 15.20
N ILE A 7 6.28 -47.29 16.04
CA ILE A 7 7.56 -46.61 15.81
C ILE A 7 8.26 -47.17 14.56
N SER A 8 8.25 -48.50 14.37
CA SER A 8 8.83 -49.12 13.18
C SER A 8 8.08 -48.73 11.90
N ALA A 9 6.75 -48.61 11.93
CA ALA A 9 5.96 -48.17 10.78
C ALA A 9 6.29 -46.72 10.36
N ILE A 10 6.45 -45.81 11.34
CA ILE A 10 6.82 -44.41 11.08
C ILE A 10 8.22 -44.31 10.48
N LEU A 11 9.18 -45.06 11.03
CA LEU A 11 10.55 -45.11 10.50
C LEU A 11 10.59 -45.64 9.06
N LEU A 12 9.77 -46.65 8.75
CA LEU A 12 9.72 -47.23 7.42
C LEU A 12 9.11 -46.26 6.40
N ILE A 13 8.08 -45.50 6.81
CA ILE A 13 7.49 -44.42 5.98
C ILE A 13 8.52 -43.31 5.75
N ALA A 14 9.25 -42.89 6.78
CA ALA A 14 10.26 -41.84 6.66
C ALA A 14 11.39 -42.24 5.70
N VAL A 15 11.86 -43.49 5.79
CA VAL A 15 12.88 -44.03 4.87
C VAL A 15 12.32 -44.14 3.45
N LEU A 16 11.07 -44.57 3.29
CA LEU A 16 10.42 -44.66 1.98
C LEU A 16 10.31 -43.27 1.33
N CYS A 17 9.88 -42.25 2.08
CA CYS A 17 9.81 -40.87 1.60
C CYS A 17 11.19 -40.32 1.22
N PHE A 18 12.23 -40.65 1.99
CA PHE A 18 13.59 -40.25 1.69
C PHE A 18 14.12 -40.92 0.41
N VAL A 19 13.84 -42.21 0.21
CA VAL A 19 14.22 -42.94 -1.00
C VAL A 19 13.44 -42.44 -2.23
N VAL A 20 12.15 -42.12 -2.11
CA VAL A 20 11.38 -41.49 -3.20
C VAL A 20 11.95 -40.11 -3.56
N SER A 21 12.44 -39.35 -2.57
CA SER A 21 13.12 -38.08 -2.82
C SER A 21 14.43 -38.26 -3.61
N LEU A 22 15.21 -39.30 -3.28
CA LEU A 22 16.46 -39.64 -3.98
C LEU A 22 16.24 -40.22 -5.39
N LEU A 23 15.11 -40.91 -5.61
CA LEU A 23 14.76 -41.52 -6.90
C LEU A 23 14.05 -40.54 -7.85
N LYS A 24 13.67 -39.33 -7.40
CA LYS A 24 13.33 -38.23 -8.31
C LYS A 24 14.60 -37.74 -8.99
N GLY A 25 15.04 -38.50 -9.99
CA GLY A 25 16.14 -38.16 -10.87
C GLY A 25 15.98 -36.75 -11.43
N ASN A 26 17.08 -36.00 -11.34
CA ASN A 26 17.21 -34.63 -11.81
C ASN A 26 17.19 -34.58 -13.34
N ASN A 27 16.02 -34.80 -13.94
CA ASN A 27 15.79 -34.65 -15.39
C ASN A 27 15.30 -33.23 -15.72
N ASN A 28 15.82 -32.23 -15.03
CA ASN A 28 15.59 -30.83 -15.38
C ASN A 28 16.67 -30.39 -16.37
N ALA A 29 16.64 -30.94 -17.57
CA ALA A 29 17.01 -30.11 -18.71
C ALA A 29 15.92 -29.02 -18.75
N GLU A 30 16.18 -27.87 -18.11
CA GLU A 30 15.34 -26.70 -18.22
C GLU A 30 15.13 -26.45 -19.71
N LYS A 31 13.93 -26.75 -20.21
CA LYS A 31 13.48 -26.13 -21.43
C LYS A 31 13.54 -24.65 -21.13
N VAL A 32 14.42 -23.94 -21.81
CA VAL A 32 14.32 -22.48 -21.97
C VAL A 32 13.02 -22.24 -22.72
N VAL A 33 11.92 -22.30 -21.99
CA VAL A 33 10.65 -21.77 -22.43
C VAL A 33 10.89 -20.27 -22.41
N ALA A 34 10.91 -19.65 -23.60
CA ALA A 34 10.89 -18.20 -23.69
C ALA A 34 9.80 -17.70 -22.74
N ASN A 35 10.21 -16.98 -21.68
CA ASN A 35 9.26 -16.45 -20.71
C ASN A 35 8.49 -15.36 -21.46
N PRO A 36 7.19 -15.57 -21.79
CA PRO A 36 6.48 -14.63 -22.64
C PRO A 36 6.40 -13.27 -21.94
N ASP A 37 6.44 -12.21 -22.74
CA ASP A 37 6.27 -10.86 -22.25
C ASP A 37 5.00 -10.75 -21.41
N ARG A 38 5.12 -10.16 -20.23
CA ARG A 38 4.06 -10.14 -19.22
C ARG A 38 3.89 -8.79 -18.54
N VAL A 39 2.72 -8.58 -17.96
CA VAL A 39 2.41 -7.48 -17.06
C VAL A 39 2.53 -7.99 -15.62
N ALA A 40 3.34 -7.35 -14.79
CA ALA A 40 3.41 -7.66 -13.36
C ALA A 40 2.24 -6.98 -12.64
N VAL A 41 1.39 -7.76 -11.99
CA VAL A 41 0.25 -7.25 -11.21
C VAL A 41 0.64 -7.19 -9.73
N ILE A 42 0.61 -6.00 -9.15
CA ILE A 42 0.91 -5.76 -7.74
C ILE A 42 -0.40 -5.39 -7.03
N ASN A 43 -0.85 -6.28 -6.14
CA ASN A 43 -2.08 -6.07 -5.39
C ASN A 43 -1.82 -5.21 -4.14
N ILE A 44 -2.62 -4.16 -3.98
CA ILE A 44 -2.58 -3.23 -2.86
C ILE A 44 -3.96 -3.26 -2.20
N GLU A 45 -4.13 -4.19 -1.28
CA GLU A 45 -5.41 -4.48 -0.62
C GLU A 45 -5.37 -4.14 0.88
N GLY A 46 -6.47 -3.57 1.38
CA GLY A 46 -6.61 -3.23 2.79
C GLY A 46 -5.79 -2.01 3.21
N THR A 47 -5.52 -1.88 4.51
CA THR A 47 -4.82 -0.69 5.04
C THR A 47 -3.34 -0.71 4.66
N ILE A 48 -2.83 0.40 4.11
CA ILE A 48 -1.42 0.53 3.76
C ILE A 48 -0.63 0.97 5.01
N VAL A 49 0.30 0.15 5.47
CA VAL A 49 1.10 0.44 6.67
C VAL A 49 2.59 0.46 6.36
N SER A 50 3.36 1.24 7.12
CA SER A 50 4.82 1.24 7.01
C SER A 50 5.39 -0.04 7.61
N GLY A 51 6.50 -0.53 7.05
CA GLY A 51 7.25 -1.64 7.63
C GLY A 51 7.78 -2.63 6.60
N GLY A 52 8.51 -3.62 7.11
CA GLY A 52 9.09 -4.71 6.33
C GLY A 52 8.04 -5.69 5.79
N ASP A 53 8.51 -6.83 5.33
CA ASP A 53 7.66 -7.80 4.64
C ASP A 53 6.67 -8.50 5.59
N VAL A 54 5.50 -8.87 5.07
CA VAL A 54 4.43 -9.54 5.84
C VAL A 54 4.88 -10.93 6.34
N GLN A 55 5.94 -11.49 5.75
CA GLN A 55 6.55 -12.77 6.12
C GLN A 55 6.98 -12.84 7.61
N ASP A 56 7.17 -11.69 8.28
CA ASP A 56 7.54 -11.62 9.71
C ASP A 56 6.34 -11.72 10.67
N ARG A 57 5.09 -11.83 10.19
CA ARG A 57 3.89 -11.86 11.03
C ARG A 57 3.22 -13.23 11.08
N LEU A 58 3.86 -14.19 11.75
CA LEU A 58 3.37 -15.57 11.93
C LEU A 58 2.02 -15.71 12.68
N PHE A 59 1.54 -14.67 13.36
CA PHE A 59 0.35 -14.74 14.23
C PHE A 59 -0.65 -13.58 14.08
N GLN A 60 -0.56 -12.80 12.99
CA GLN A 60 -1.55 -11.75 12.69
C GLN A 60 -2.11 -11.96 11.30
N GLU A 61 -3.44 -12.12 11.21
CA GLU A 61 -4.17 -11.97 9.95
C GLU A 61 -3.86 -10.58 9.37
N PRO A 62 -3.20 -10.47 8.20
CA PRO A 62 -2.88 -9.18 7.64
C PRO A 62 -4.17 -8.52 7.14
N THR A 63 -4.69 -7.53 7.86
CA THR A 63 -5.82 -6.69 7.40
C THR A 63 -5.37 -5.59 6.43
N GLY A 64 -4.21 -5.76 5.79
CA GLY A 64 -3.58 -4.76 4.96
C GLY A 64 -2.24 -5.18 4.37
N VAL A 65 -1.57 -4.23 3.74
CA VAL A 65 -0.32 -4.42 3.00
C VAL A 65 0.76 -3.49 3.51
N THR A 66 2.01 -3.94 3.53
CA THR A 66 3.15 -3.13 3.96
C THR A 66 3.83 -2.45 2.77
N SER A 67 4.36 -1.24 2.98
CA SER A 67 5.21 -0.57 1.97
C SER A 67 6.39 -1.45 1.55
N GLY A 68 7.02 -2.16 2.48
CA GLY A 68 8.12 -3.08 2.19
C GLY A 68 7.75 -4.19 1.21
N SER A 69 6.56 -4.79 1.35
CA SER A 69 6.06 -5.83 0.44
C SER A 69 5.81 -5.29 -0.97
N ILE A 70 5.15 -4.13 -1.07
CA ILE A 70 4.89 -3.46 -2.35
C ILE A 70 6.21 -3.12 -3.05
N MET A 71 7.14 -2.48 -2.33
CA MET A 71 8.44 -2.09 -2.87
C MET A 71 9.28 -3.28 -3.33
N ARG A 72 9.21 -4.44 -2.65
CA ARG A 72 9.90 -5.65 -3.12
C ARG A 72 9.33 -6.12 -4.45
N GLN A 73 8.00 -6.23 -4.58
CA GLN A 73 7.36 -6.64 -5.83
C GLN A 73 7.70 -5.67 -6.98
N ILE A 74 7.80 -4.36 -6.70
CA ILE A 74 8.26 -3.37 -7.68
C ILE A 74 9.70 -3.66 -8.12
N ARG A 75 10.61 -3.99 -7.19
CA ARG A 75 12.00 -4.34 -7.52
C ARG A 75 12.10 -5.64 -8.32
N GLU A 76 11.37 -6.68 -7.92
CA GLU A 76 11.30 -7.94 -8.66
C GLU A 76 10.80 -7.72 -10.09
N ALA A 77 9.76 -6.90 -10.28
CA ALA A 77 9.28 -6.51 -11.60
C ALA A 77 10.30 -5.68 -12.41
N ALA A 78 11.15 -4.91 -11.73
CA ALA A 78 12.22 -4.14 -12.37
C ALA A 78 13.33 -5.06 -12.91
N GLU A 79 13.67 -6.09 -12.15
CA GLU A 79 14.77 -7.03 -12.43
C GLU A 79 14.40 -8.13 -13.43
N ASP A 80 13.11 -8.36 -13.67
CA ASP A 80 12.63 -9.33 -14.64
C ASP A 80 12.44 -8.71 -16.04
N ASP A 81 13.26 -9.15 -17.00
CA ASP A 81 13.21 -8.70 -18.39
C ASP A 81 11.94 -9.15 -19.14
N SER A 82 11.25 -10.20 -18.70
CA SER A 82 9.96 -10.62 -19.26
C SER A 82 8.83 -9.67 -18.86
N VAL A 83 8.97 -8.94 -17.74
CA VAL A 83 7.99 -7.94 -17.33
C VAL A 83 8.15 -6.71 -18.19
N LYS A 84 7.10 -6.34 -18.93
CA LYS A 84 7.10 -5.15 -19.80
C LYS A 84 6.30 -3.98 -19.25
N ALA A 85 5.39 -4.23 -18.30
CA ALA A 85 4.62 -3.20 -17.61
C ALA A 85 4.28 -3.64 -16.18
N VAL A 86 3.92 -2.67 -15.33
CA VAL A 86 3.35 -2.92 -14.00
C VAL A 86 1.91 -2.44 -13.95
N LEU A 87 1.01 -3.27 -13.42
CA LEU A 87 -0.34 -2.90 -13.05
C LEU A 87 -0.44 -2.85 -11.51
N LEU A 88 -0.73 -1.69 -10.96
CA LEU A 88 -1.10 -1.51 -9.56
C LEU A 88 -2.60 -1.78 -9.42
N ASN A 89 -2.95 -2.93 -8.85
CA ASN A 89 -4.34 -3.31 -8.59
C ASN A 89 -4.72 -2.91 -7.16
N ILE A 90 -5.45 -1.81 -7.02
CA ILE A 90 -5.69 -1.13 -5.74
C ILE A 90 -7.11 -1.41 -5.27
N ASN A 91 -7.24 -1.91 -4.04
CA ASN A 91 -8.50 -1.92 -3.29
C ASN A 91 -8.23 -1.52 -1.83
N SER A 92 -8.10 -0.21 -1.60
CA SER A 92 -7.64 0.34 -0.32
C SER A 92 -8.25 1.71 -0.02
N GLY A 93 -8.63 1.91 1.24
CA GLY A 93 -9.03 3.21 1.78
C GLY A 93 -7.87 4.13 2.18
N GLY A 94 -6.63 3.65 2.04
CA GLY A 94 -5.42 4.38 2.41
C GLY A 94 -4.73 3.81 3.65
N GLY A 95 -4.07 4.69 4.40
CA GLY A 95 -3.25 4.31 5.55
C GLY A 95 -2.11 5.30 5.80
N SER A 96 -0.91 4.79 6.07
CA SER A 96 0.27 5.59 6.41
C SER A 96 0.73 6.47 5.24
N ALA A 97 0.86 7.77 5.49
CA ALA A 97 1.46 8.71 4.52
C ALA A 97 2.93 8.34 4.21
N THR A 98 3.70 7.94 5.23
CA THR A 98 5.08 7.48 5.04
C THR A 98 5.15 6.25 4.16
N ALA A 99 4.22 5.30 4.32
CA ALA A 99 4.20 4.10 3.47
C ALA A 99 3.91 4.44 2.01
N ALA A 100 2.96 5.34 1.74
CA ALA A 100 2.68 5.81 0.38
C ALA A 100 3.86 6.56 -0.23
N GLU A 101 4.57 7.36 0.56
CA GLU A 101 5.75 8.09 0.14
C GLU A 101 6.90 7.15 -0.25
N GLU A 102 7.18 6.13 0.57
CA GLU A 102 8.19 5.09 0.29
C GLU A 102 7.87 4.36 -1.02
N VAL A 103 6.63 3.90 -1.18
CA VAL A 103 6.17 3.23 -2.41
C VAL A 103 6.27 4.17 -3.61
N GLY A 104 5.86 5.42 -3.47
CA GLY A 104 5.92 6.41 -4.56
C GLY A 104 7.36 6.69 -5.02
N ARG A 105 8.32 6.77 -4.09
CA ARG A 105 9.75 6.87 -4.45
C ARG A 105 10.23 5.64 -5.21
N GLU A 106 9.80 4.45 -4.81
CA GLU A 106 10.21 3.21 -5.48
C GLU A 106 9.60 3.08 -6.88
N LEU A 107 8.33 3.47 -7.08
CA LEU A 107 7.70 3.54 -8.40
C LEU A 107 8.42 4.54 -9.32
N LYS A 108 8.84 5.69 -8.79
CA LYS A 108 9.63 6.66 -9.53
C LYS A 108 10.99 6.06 -9.96
N ARG A 109 11.69 5.39 -9.04
CA ARG A 109 12.95 4.68 -9.35
C ARG A 109 12.76 3.57 -10.39
N PHE A 110 11.66 2.82 -10.31
CA PHE A 110 11.28 1.83 -11.31
C PHE A 110 11.20 2.47 -12.69
N LYS A 111 10.45 3.57 -12.84
CA LYS A 111 10.34 4.29 -14.12
C LYS A 111 11.66 4.86 -14.60
N GLU A 112 12.46 5.43 -13.70
CA GLU A 112 13.76 5.99 -14.04
C GLU A 112 14.70 4.92 -14.63
N ARG A 113 14.74 3.73 -14.01
CA ARG A 113 15.61 2.61 -14.40
C ARG A 113 15.13 1.85 -15.63
N THR A 114 13.83 1.55 -15.71
CA THR A 114 13.32 0.57 -16.69
C THR A 114 12.59 1.22 -17.87
N LYS A 115 12.09 2.44 -17.70
CA LYS A 115 11.16 3.11 -18.64
C LYS A 115 9.85 2.34 -18.90
N LYS A 116 9.62 1.21 -18.22
CA LYS A 116 8.40 0.41 -18.35
C LYS A 116 7.20 1.22 -17.83
N PRO A 117 6.04 1.15 -18.49
CA PRO A 117 4.84 1.85 -18.05
C PRO A 117 4.28 1.27 -16.74
N ILE A 118 3.62 2.14 -15.98
CA ILE A 118 2.85 1.78 -14.79
C ILE A 118 1.39 2.18 -15.03
N VAL A 119 0.47 1.24 -14.91
CA VAL A 119 -0.98 1.54 -14.90
C VAL A 119 -1.50 1.27 -13.49
N ALA A 120 -2.40 2.10 -12.99
CA ALA A 120 -3.16 1.83 -11.78
C ALA A 120 -4.62 1.54 -12.12
N THR A 121 -5.25 0.65 -11.36
CA THR A 121 -6.69 0.42 -11.38
C THR A 121 -7.22 0.38 -9.97
N MET A 122 -8.39 0.96 -9.74
CA MET A 122 -9.07 0.98 -8.46
C MET A 122 -10.32 0.10 -8.49
N GLY A 123 -10.41 -0.82 -7.54
CA GLY A 123 -11.59 -1.67 -7.28
C GLY A 123 -12.69 -0.88 -6.58
N ASP A 124 -13.21 -1.39 -5.46
CA ASP A 124 -14.23 -0.69 -4.68
C ASP A 124 -13.69 0.62 -4.10
N MET A 125 -12.41 0.65 -3.71
CA MET A 125 -11.80 1.81 -3.08
C MET A 125 -10.36 2.07 -3.57
N GLY A 126 -10.04 3.34 -3.76
CA GLY A 126 -8.67 3.81 -4.02
C GLY A 126 -8.53 5.24 -3.47
N ALA A 127 -8.55 5.37 -2.15
CA ALA A 127 -8.64 6.65 -1.46
C ALA A 127 -7.40 6.96 -0.60
N SER A 128 -7.17 8.25 -0.30
CA SER A 128 -6.10 8.73 0.57
C SER A 128 -4.72 8.21 0.14
N ALA A 129 -3.94 7.59 1.02
CA ALA A 129 -2.62 7.01 0.71
C ALA A 129 -2.63 6.06 -0.51
N ALA A 130 -3.75 5.41 -0.82
CA ALA A 130 -3.87 4.58 -2.03
C ALA A 130 -3.97 5.44 -3.30
N TYR A 131 -4.72 6.55 -3.24
CA TYR A 131 -4.75 7.54 -4.32
C TYR A 131 -3.39 8.22 -4.51
N TRP A 132 -2.66 8.49 -3.42
CA TRP A 132 -1.28 8.98 -3.48
C TRP A 132 -0.40 8.05 -4.33
N ILE A 133 -0.43 6.75 -4.04
CA ILE A 133 0.35 5.75 -4.78
C ILE A 133 -0.07 5.69 -6.26
N ALA A 134 -1.38 5.70 -6.54
CA ALA A 134 -1.88 5.71 -7.93
C ALA A 134 -1.45 6.99 -8.69
N ALA A 135 -1.53 8.14 -8.04
CA ALA A 135 -1.24 9.43 -8.67
C ALA A 135 0.26 9.64 -8.92
N CYS A 136 1.16 9.10 -8.08
CA CYS A 136 2.56 9.53 -8.08
C CYS A 136 3.36 9.19 -9.35
N SER A 137 3.08 8.06 -10.01
CA SER A 137 3.94 7.57 -11.11
C SER A 137 3.20 6.75 -12.17
N SER A 138 1.88 6.53 -12.04
CA SER A 138 1.11 5.83 -13.07
C SER A 138 0.95 6.68 -14.33
N ASP A 139 1.19 6.06 -15.48
CA ASP A 139 0.94 6.60 -16.82
C ASP A 139 -0.56 6.67 -17.14
N LYS A 140 -1.35 5.76 -16.56
CA LYS A 140 -2.82 5.82 -16.55
C LYS A 140 -3.39 5.33 -15.23
N ILE A 141 -4.51 5.92 -14.82
CA ILE A 141 -5.31 5.51 -13.66
C ILE A 141 -6.73 5.20 -14.12
N TYR A 142 -7.17 3.98 -13.85
CA TYR A 142 -8.52 3.48 -14.12
C TYR A 142 -9.33 3.41 -12.83
N ALA A 143 -10.63 3.66 -12.93
CA ALA A 143 -11.59 3.43 -11.86
C ALA A 143 -12.92 2.93 -12.43
N ASN A 144 -13.66 2.13 -11.66
CA ASN A 144 -15.04 1.83 -12.00
C ASN A 144 -15.93 3.07 -11.75
N THR A 145 -17.07 3.15 -12.42
CA THR A 145 -18.07 4.23 -12.24
C THR A 145 -18.39 4.52 -10.77
N THR A 146 -18.45 3.45 -9.95
CA THR A 146 -18.84 3.46 -8.53
C THR A 146 -17.66 3.37 -7.55
N THR A 147 -16.41 3.28 -8.02
CA THR A 147 -15.22 3.28 -7.15
C THR A 147 -15.24 4.49 -6.21
N LEU A 148 -14.92 4.29 -4.94
CA LEU A 148 -14.70 5.38 -3.98
C LEU A 148 -13.22 5.79 -3.98
N THR A 149 -12.94 7.02 -4.39
CA THR A 149 -11.59 7.58 -4.47
C THR A 149 -11.54 9.00 -3.90
N GLY A 150 -10.46 9.75 -4.14
CA GLY A 150 -10.20 11.02 -3.49
C GLY A 150 -9.70 10.79 -2.07
N SER A 151 -10.35 11.42 -1.08
CA SER A 151 -9.83 11.52 0.29
C SER A 151 -8.41 12.08 0.30
N ILE A 152 -8.17 13.08 -0.57
CA ILE A 152 -6.89 13.76 -0.68
C ILE A 152 -6.82 14.72 0.50
N GLY A 153 -6.10 14.29 1.53
CA GLY A 153 -6.06 14.95 2.82
C GLY A 153 -5.21 14.17 3.81
N VAL A 154 -4.91 14.81 4.94
CA VAL A 154 -4.14 14.23 6.03
C VAL A 154 -4.86 14.59 7.32
N TYR A 155 -4.99 13.61 8.22
CA TYR A 155 -5.47 13.85 9.57
C TYR A 155 -4.63 13.07 10.57
N MET A 156 -4.58 13.57 11.80
CA MET A 156 -3.96 12.91 12.92
C MET A 156 -5.04 12.65 13.98
N PRO A 157 -5.45 11.40 14.21
CA PRO A 157 -6.48 11.11 15.20
C PRO A 157 -5.97 11.42 16.61
N TYR A 158 -6.84 12.02 17.43
CA TYR A 158 -6.55 12.29 18.83
C TYR A 158 -7.82 12.07 19.65
N MET A 159 -7.69 11.34 20.76
CA MET A 159 -8.79 11.04 21.68
C MET A 159 -8.38 11.48 23.09
N ASN A 160 -9.24 12.25 23.75
CA ASN A 160 -9.08 12.66 25.14
C ASN A 160 -10.09 11.92 26.02
N THR A 161 -9.59 11.18 27.01
CA THR A 161 -10.32 10.39 28.00
C THR A 161 -10.20 10.96 29.42
N GLN A 162 -9.68 12.18 29.61
CA GLN A 162 -9.51 12.80 30.93
C GLN A 162 -10.82 12.78 31.75
N GLU A 163 -11.93 13.22 31.16
CA GLU A 163 -13.22 13.28 31.86
C GLU A 163 -13.72 11.88 32.26
N LEU A 164 -13.43 10.86 31.44
CA LEU A 164 -13.76 9.48 31.77
C LEU A 164 -12.97 9.02 32.99
N PHE A 165 -11.65 9.26 33.01
CA PHE A 165 -10.79 8.88 34.13
C PHE A 165 -11.21 9.56 35.43
N GLN A 166 -11.57 10.85 35.38
CA GLN A 166 -12.10 11.57 36.54
C GLN A 166 -13.38 10.91 37.09
N LYS A 167 -14.31 10.51 36.21
CA LYS A 167 -15.58 9.85 36.62
C LYS A 167 -15.37 8.51 37.31
N ILE A 168 -14.32 7.77 36.95
CA ILE A 168 -14.02 6.46 37.54
C ILE A 168 -12.95 6.51 38.64
N GLY A 169 -12.58 7.72 39.08
CA GLY A 169 -11.63 7.92 40.18
C GLY A 169 -10.16 7.66 39.83
N ILE A 170 -9.81 7.58 38.55
CA ILE A 170 -8.42 7.46 38.10
C ILE A 170 -7.81 8.86 37.99
N LYS A 171 -6.64 9.04 38.62
CA LYS A 171 -5.81 10.25 38.50
C LYS A 171 -4.49 9.90 37.84
N THR A 172 -4.07 10.74 36.91
CA THR A 172 -2.81 10.61 36.19
C THR A 172 -1.97 11.86 36.41
N ASP A 173 -0.78 11.67 36.98
CA ASP A 173 0.24 12.69 37.14
C ASP A 173 1.47 12.30 36.32
N LYS A 174 2.16 13.30 35.74
CA LYS A 174 3.34 13.07 34.89
C LYS A 174 4.52 13.90 35.33
N ILE A 175 5.65 13.23 35.53
CA ILE A 175 6.97 13.85 35.67
C ILE A 175 7.64 13.75 34.31
N LYS A 176 7.90 14.89 33.67
CA LYS A 176 8.38 14.94 32.29
C LYS A 176 9.56 15.88 32.14
N SER A 177 10.48 15.51 31.25
CA SER A 177 11.70 16.27 30.95
C SER A 177 11.48 17.56 30.15
N GLY A 178 10.27 17.78 29.63
CA GLY A 178 9.92 18.98 28.88
C GLY A 178 8.41 19.09 28.63
N PRO A 179 7.92 20.29 28.27
CA PRO A 179 6.48 20.58 28.19
C PRO A 179 5.73 19.69 27.20
N TYR A 180 6.33 19.37 26.05
CA TYR A 180 5.70 18.61 24.96
C TYR A 180 5.98 17.10 24.99
N LYS A 181 6.67 16.58 26.02
CA LYS A 181 7.08 15.16 26.05
C LYS A 181 5.90 14.19 26.10
N ASP A 182 4.74 14.68 26.51
CA ASP A 182 3.46 13.96 26.56
C ASP A 182 2.42 14.55 25.59
N ILE A 183 2.84 15.24 24.53
CA ILE A 183 1.95 15.66 23.44
C ILE A 183 1.20 14.43 22.89
N LEU A 184 -0.06 14.64 22.46
CA LEU A 184 -1.02 13.57 22.10
C LEU A 184 -1.46 12.65 23.25
N SER A 185 -1.16 12.99 24.52
CA SER A 185 -1.69 12.17 25.60
C SER A 185 -3.22 12.27 25.72
N ASN A 186 -3.82 11.11 25.94
CA ASN A 186 -5.26 10.94 26.10
C ASN A 186 -5.78 11.35 27.49
N ASP A 187 -4.93 11.60 28.47
CA ASP A 187 -5.37 11.83 29.86
C ASP A 187 -5.48 13.31 30.26
N ARG A 188 -5.26 14.23 29.32
CA ARG A 188 -5.44 15.68 29.47
C ARG A 188 -5.79 16.32 28.12
N PRO A 189 -6.40 17.51 28.09
CA PRO A 189 -6.59 18.26 26.86
C PRO A 189 -5.28 18.67 26.22
N MET A 190 -5.30 18.73 24.90
CA MET A 190 -4.26 19.34 24.10
C MET A 190 -4.27 20.86 24.30
N THR A 191 -3.09 21.43 24.55
CA THR A 191 -2.90 22.88 24.63
C THR A 191 -2.92 23.52 23.23
N ASP A 192 -3.13 24.82 23.14
CA ASP A 192 -3.16 25.50 21.83
C ASP A 192 -1.80 25.50 21.13
N ALA A 193 -0.70 25.57 21.89
CA ALA A 193 0.65 25.43 21.35
C ALA A 193 0.87 24.04 20.72
N GLU A 194 0.35 22.98 21.35
CA GLU A 194 0.43 21.61 20.83
C GLU A 194 -0.44 21.44 19.57
N LYS A 195 -1.64 22.03 19.55
CA LYS A 195 -2.50 22.02 18.36
C LYS A 195 -1.79 22.68 17.17
N ILE A 196 -1.18 23.84 17.37
CA ILE A 196 -0.45 24.54 16.30
C ILE A 196 0.73 23.68 15.80
N LEU A 197 1.50 23.09 16.72
CA LEU A 197 2.63 22.24 16.37
C LEU A 197 2.19 21.04 15.51
N LEU A 198 1.17 20.31 15.94
CA LEU A 198 0.68 19.14 15.21
C LEU A 198 -0.03 19.54 13.91
N GLN A 199 -0.74 20.67 13.88
CA GLN A 199 -1.35 21.17 12.65
C GLN A 199 -0.31 21.54 11.60
N ASN A 200 0.83 22.11 11.99
CA ASN A 200 1.93 22.37 11.07
C ASN A 200 2.46 21.06 10.47
N MET A 201 2.63 20.01 11.27
CA MET A 201 3.03 18.68 10.76
C MET A 201 2.00 18.10 9.79
N VAL A 202 0.70 18.21 10.10
CA VAL A 202 -0.38 17.79 9.18
C VAL A 202 -0.34 18.57 7.88
N ASN A 203 -0.12 19.89 7.94
CA ASN A 203 -0.04 20.76 6.77
C ASN A 203 1.17 20.44 5.88
N GLU A 204 2.32 20.13 6.48
CA GLU A 204 3.52 19.71 5.75
C GLU A 204 3.26 18.43 4.93
N ILE A 205 2.71 17.39 5.57
CA ILE A 205 2.38 16.13 4.88
C ILE A 205 1.29 16.35 3.82
N TYR A 206 0.30 17.21 4.10
CA TYR A 206 -0.72 17.55 3.13
C TYR A 206 -0.14 18.24 1.89
N ASN A 207 0.81 19.17 2.06
CA ASN A 207 1.46 19.83 0.93
C ASN A 207 2.29 18.87 0.06
N GLU A 208 2.90 17.85 0.66
CA GLU A 208 3.53 16.76 -0.09
C GLU A 208 2.49 15.97 -0.92
N PHE A 209 1.32 15.68 -0.35
CA PHE A 209 0.24 15.03 -1.09
C PHE A 209 -0.22 15.89 -2.27
N ILE A 210 -0.42 17.20 -2.05
CA ILE A 210 -0.78 18.14 -3.12
C ILE A 210 0.27 18.10 -4.24
N THR A 211 1.55 18.14 -3.89
CA THR A 211 2.67 18.09 -4.86
C THR A 211 2.63 16.81 -5.70
N VAL A 212 2.34 15.67 -5.08
CA VAL A 212 2.20 14.37 -5.76
C VAL A 212 1.05 14.40 -6.75
N VAL A 213 -0.11 14.93 -6.38
CA VAL A 213 -1.27 15.00 -7.27
C VAL A 213 -1.05 16.00 -8.40
N VAL A 214 -0.51 17.18 -8.11
CA VAL A 214 -0.14 18.20 -9.10
C VAL A 214 0.80 17.61 -10.15
N THR A 215 1.88 16.97 -9.71
CA THR A 215 2.91 16.42 -10.60
C THR A 215 2.38 15.23 -11.39
N GLY A 216 1.76 14.29 -10.69
CA GLY A 216 1.30 13.03 -11.24
C GLY A 216 0.13 13.16 -12.20
N ARG A 217 -0.79 14.07 -11.90
CA ARG A 217 -1.97 14.33 -12.72
C ARG A 217 -1.82 15.53 -13.66
N LYS A 218 -0.68 16.24 -13.58
CA LYS A 218 -0.37 17.45 -14.37
C LYS A 218 -1.47 18.51 -14.26
N MET A 219 -1.95 18.72 -13.04
CA MET A 219 -3.01 19.67 -12.73
C MET A 219 -2.44 20.94 -12.07
N ASP A 220 -3.13 22.07 -12.27
CA ASP A 220 -2.82 23.30 -11.54
C ASP A 220 -3.00 23.11 -10.03
N GLU A 221 -2.08 23.66 -9.24
CA GLU A 221 -2.09 23.49 -7.78
C GLU A 221 -3.34 24.08 -7.13
N ALA A 222 -3.80 25.26 -7.57
CA ALA A 222 -5.00 25.86 -7.00
C ALA A 222 -6.24 25.01 -7.31
N HIS A 223 -6.30 24.40 -8.50
CA HIS A 223 -7.33 23.42 -8.83
C HIS A 223 -7.25 22.18 -7.92
N VAL A 224 -6.07 21.58 -7.74
CA VAL A 224 -5.89 20.41 -6.86
C VAL A 224 -6.33 20.73 -5.43
N ARG A 225 -5.95 21.89 -4.87
CA ARG A 225 -6.35 22.31 -3.52
C ARG A 225 -7.87 22.43 -3.37
N ASN A 226 -8.59 22.87 -4.40
CA ASN A 226 -10.05 22.90 -4.39
C ASN A 226 -10.68 21.49 -4.35
N LEU A 227 -9.99 20.49 -4.91
CA LEU A 227 -10.45 19.09 -4.90
C LEU A 227 -10.02 18.34 -3.64
N ALA A 228 -8.99 18.83 -2.96
CA ALA A 228 -8.26 18.14 -1.90
C ALA A 228 -8.59 18.67 -0.50
N ASP A 229 -9.87 18.74 -0.16
CA ASP A 229 -10.34 19.08 1.19
C ASP A 229 -10.69 17.85 2.04
N GLY A 230 -10.24 16.67 1.62
CA GLY A 230 -10.49 15.39 2.28
C GLY A 230 -11.79 14.69 1.88
N ARG A 231 -12.64 15.27 1.02
CA ARG A 231 -13.85 14.58 0.55
C ARG A 231 -13.54 13.38 -0.36
N ILE A 232 -14.49 12.45 -0.42
CA ILE A 232 -14.46 11.32 -1.36
C ILE A 232 -15.20 11.67 -2.66
N TYR A 233 -14.84 10.96 -3.73
CA TYR A 233 -15.48 11.03 -5.05
C TYR A 233 -15.83 9.63 -5.53
N THR A 234 -16.89 9.52 -6.33
CA THR A 234 -17.11 8.34 -7.17
C THR A 234 -16.11 8.33 -8.34
N GLY A 235 -15.85 7.17 -8.95
CA GLY A 235 -14.98 7.10 -10.12
C GLY A 235 -15.46 7.99 -11.28
N SER A 236 -16.78 8.11 -11.45
CA SER A 236 -17.36 9.04 -12.43
C SER A 236 -17.04 10.50 -12.14
N GLN A 237 -17.18 10.93 -10.88
CA GLN A 237 -16.79 12.28 -10.46
C GLN A 237 -15.28 12.49 -10.65
N ALA A 238 -14.48 11.51 -10.23
CA ALA A 238 -13.03 11.55 -10.35
C ALA A 238 -12.58 11.70 -11.81
N LYS A 239 -13.20 10.98 -12.76
CA LYS A 239 -12.92 11.12 -14.21
C LYS A 239 -13.26 12.53 -14.70
N ASN A 240 -14.43 13.04 -14.34
CA ASN A 240 -14.85 14.39 -14.74
C ASN A 240 -13.96 15.50 -14.16
N LEU A 241 -13.36 15.26 -12.99
CA LEU A 241 -12.44 16.17 -12.31
C LEU A 241 -10.97 15.95 -12.70
N GLY A 242 -10.66 15.00 -13.60
CA GLY A 242 -9.29 14.68 -14.03
C GLY A 242 -8.46 13.87 -13.03
N LEU A 243 -9.03 13.48 -11.88
CA LEU A 243 -8.36 12.67 -10.86
C LEU A 243 -8.04 11.25 -11.33
N VAL A 244 -8.79 10.72 -12.31
CA VAL A 244 -8.47 9.46 -13.00
C VAL A 244 -8.51 9.65 -14.51
N ASP A 245 -7.80 8.79 -15.24
CA ASP A 245 -7.67 8.90 -16.69
C ASP A 245 -8.80 8.21 -17.42
N GLU A 246 -9.34 7.10 -16.94
CA GLU A 246 -10.38 6.34 -17.62
C GLU A 246 -11.36 5.68 -16.66
N LEU A 247 -12.59 5.48 -17.15
CA LEU A 247 -13.53 4.58 -16.51
C LEU A 247 -13.36 3.18 -17.10
N GLY A 248 -13.14 2.20 -16.23
CA GLY A 248 -12.92 0.82 -16.63
C GLY A 248 -12.58 -0.05 -15.42
N ASN A 249 -12.71 -1.36 -15.61
CA ASN A 249 -12.40 -2.34 -14.59
C ASN A 249 -10.95 -2.83 -14.70
N TYR A 250 -10.61 -3.83 -13.87
CA TYR A 250 -9.30 -4.46 -13.85
C TYR A 250 -8.82 -4.94 -15.24
N TYR A 251 -9.70 -5.54 -16.04
CA TYR A 251 -9.34 -6.10 -17.34
C TYR A 251 -9.03 -4.99 -18.35
N ASP A 252 -9.77 -3.88 -18.32
CA ASP A 252 -9.50 -2.71 -19.18
C ASP A 252 -8.12 -2.11 -18.87
N ALA A 253 -7.78 -2.01 -17.58
CA ALA A 253 -6.49 -1.50 -17.12
C ALA A 253 -5.33 -2.46 -17.45
N LEU A 254 -5.55 -3.77 -17.31
CA LEU A 254 -4.57 -4.80 -17.68
C LEU A 254 -4.28 -4.79 -19.18
N GLU A 255 -5.33 -4.69 -20.01
CA GLU A 255 -5.19 -4.55 -21.45
C GLU A 255 -4.44 -3.27 -21.81
N ALA A 256 -4.75 -2.15 -21.15
CA ALA A 256 -4.04 -0.89 -21.35
C ALA A 256 -2.55 -0.98 -20.98
N ALA A 257 -2.21 -1.66 -19.88
CA ALA A 257 -0.83 -1.90 -19.49
C ALA A 257 -0.08 -2.73 -20.54
N GLY A 258 -0.71 -3.77 -21.07
CA GLY A 258 -0.16 -4.58 -22.16
C GLY A 258 0.03 -3.79 -23.46
N LYS A 259 -0.89 -2.87 -23.79
CA LYS A 259 -0.76 -1.99 -24.97
C LYS A 259 0.36 -0.98 -24.83
N LEU A 260 0.55 -0.38 -23.64
CA LEU A 260 1.61 0.60 -23.38
C LEU A 260 3.02 -0.04 -23.35
N ALA A 261 3.10 -1.35 -23.14
CA ALA A 261 4.35 -2.11 -23.13
C ALA A 261 4.94 -2.38 -24.53
N ASN A 262 4.13 -2.27 -25.58
CA ASN A 262 4.51 -2.50 -26.98
C ASN A 262 4.86 -1.19 -27.68
#